data_AF-A0AAD7FQ12-F1
#
_entry.id   AF-A0AAD7FQ12-F1
#
_cell.length_a   1.000
_cell.length_b   1.000
_cell.length_c   1.000
_cell.angle_alpha   90.00
_cell.angle_beta   90.00
_cell.angle_gamma   90.00
#
_symmetry.space_group_name_H-M   'P 1'
#
loop_
_entity.id
_entity.type
_entity.pdbx_description
1 polymer ?
#
loop_
_entity_poly.entity_id
_entity_poly.type
_entity_poly.pdbx_seq_one_letter_code
_entity_poly.pdbx_strand_id
1 'polypeptide(L)'
;MDFTGKQAAEVVDFGGEVDYSNYTWFQNAPERQAPVQQPVPNTYVPHPGVIEQNEAFEFALSAAPNVLYSRYKQYGQLGVLAWCSEFGELIDNLKSLGFHGNMFVTTRTQALRTCEDVLNLVKHSLDLKMQIIVMYLSSQVARLRRFLDGDRAWEDYPEPKFPDFKDYPNAG
;
A
#
# COMPACT_ATOMS: atom_id res chain seq x y z
N MET A 1 15.07 60.26 13.67
CA MET A 1 13.97 61.15 13.26
C MET A 1 13.12 60.39 12.27
N ASP A 2 11.88 60.19 12.68
CA ASP A 2 10.93 59.16 12.25
C ASP A 2 10.33 59.44 10.87
N PHE A 3 10.14 58.36 10.10
CA PHE A 3 9.34 58.35 8.88
C PHE A 3 7.96 57.72 9.17
N THR A 4 6.98 58.61 9.27
CA THR A 4 5.71 58.61 8.52
C THR A 4 4.78 57.38 8.60
N GLY A 5 3.65 57.60 9.28
CA GLY A 5 2.32 57.39 8.69
C GLY A 5 1.69 56.00 8.83
N LYS A 6 1.15 55.67 10.01
CA LYS A 6 0.07 54.68 10.12
C LYS A 6 -1.28 55.40 10.07
N GLN A 7 -2.06 55.00 9.08
CA GLN A 7 -3.43 55.38 8.82
C GLN A 7 -4.30 55.26 10.08
N ALA A 8 -5.17 56.24 10.23
CA ALA A 8 -6.20 56.32 11.25
C ALA A 8 -7.03 55.03 11.28
N ALA A 9 -6.86 54.25 12.35
CA ALA A 9 -7.89 53.35 12.79
C ALA A 9 -8.97 54.22 13.44
N GLU A 10 -10.15 54.24 12.84
CA GLU A 10 -11.40 54.75 13.40
C GLU A 10 -11.50 54.34 14.87
N VAL A 11 -11.28 55.30 15.78
CA VAL A 11 -11.51 55.11 17.20
C VAL A 11 -13.00 55.28 17.41
N VAL A 12 -13.72 54.16 17.53
CA VAL A 12 -15.11 54.18 17.98
C VAL A 12 -15.10 54.64 19.43
N ASP A 13 -15.51 55.90 19.64
CA ASP A 13 -15.67 56.53 20.94
C ASP A 13 -16.87 55.91 21.67
N PHE A 14 -16.62 54.84 22.43
CA PHE A 14 -17.58 54.30 23.40
C PHE A 14 -17.47 55.13 24.69
N GLY A 15 -18.09 56.30 24.66
CA GLY A 15 -18.31 57.12 25.85
C GLY A 15 -19.16 56.36 26.88
N GLY A 16 -18.59 56.21 28.08
CA GLY A 16 -19.25 55.70 29.27
C GLY A 16 -18.47 54.58 29.93
N GLU A 17 -17.85 54.85 31.09
CA GLU A 17 -17.31 53.81 31.96
C GLU A 17 -18.46 52.90 32.41
N VAL A 18 -18.62 51.77 31.72
CA VAL A 18 -19.56 50.74 32.12
C VAL A 18 -18.97 50.07 33.36
N ASP A 19 -19.61 50.24 34.50
CA ASP A 19 -19.18 49.62 35.75
C ASP A 19 -19.38 48.10 35.68
N TYR A 20 -18.27 47.37 35.56
CA TYR A 20 -18.25 45.90 35.52
C TYR A 20 -18.11 45.27 36.91
N SER A 21 -18.18 46.05 38.00
CA SER A 21 -18.00 45.57 39.38
C SER A 21 -18.95 44.45 39.81
N ASN A 22 -20.10 44.30 39.13
CA ASN A 22 -21.10 43.27 39.41
C ASN A 22 -21.11 42.10 38.40
N TYR A 23 -20.20 42.06 37.43
CA TYR A 23 -20.12 40.96 36.46
C TYR A 23 -18.98 40.00 36.82
N THR A 24 -19.33 38.76 37.13
CA THR A 24 -18.39 37.69 37.54
C THR A 24 -17.73 36.97 36.36
N TRP A 25 -18.02 37.38 35.13
CA TRP A 25 -17.40 36.79 33.95
C TRP A 25 -15.88 37.00 34.03
N PHE A 26 -15.12 35.91 33.94
CA PHE A 26 -13.65 35.87 33.95
C PHE A 26 -12.94 36.12 35.30
N GLN A 27 -13.64 36.20 36.43
CA GLN A 27 -12.98 36.38 37.75
C GLN A 27 -12.22 35.13 38.23
N ASN A 28 -12.66 33.93 37.86
CA ASN A 28 -11.99 32.68 38.22
C ASN A 28 -11.53 31.98 36.94
N ALA A 29 -10.22 31.85 36.74
CA ALA A 29 -9.70 30.91 35.76
C ALA A 29 -10.18 29.51 36.18
N PRO A 30 -10.75 28.70 35.26
CA PRO A 30 -11.14 27.34 35.61
C PRO A 30 -9.93 26.60 36.18
N GLU A 31 -10.13 25.87 37.28
CA GLU A 31 -9.07 25.05 37.86
C GLU A 31 -8.46 24.19 36.75
N ARG A 32 -7.14 24.28 36.56
CA ARG A 32 -6.42 23.43 35.62
C ARG A 32 -6.63 22.00 36.09
N GLN A 33 -7.56 21.29 35.47
CA GLN A 33 -7.75 19.87 35.70
C GLN A 33 -6.40 19.20 35.53
N ALA A 34 -5.97 18.42 36.52
CA ALA A 34 -4.81 17.56 36.36
C ALA A 34 -5.01 16.77 35.06
N PRO A 35 -3.98 16.61 34.21
CA PRO A 35 -4.14 15.86 32.98
C PRO A 35 -4.72 14.51 33.34
N VAL A 36 -5.92 14.23 32.82
CA VAL A 36 -6.54 12.90 32.91
C VAL A 36 -5.45 11.92 32.50
N GLN A 37 -5.13 10.97 33.38
CA GLN A 37 -4.19 9.90 33.03
C GLN A 37 -4.74 9.27 31.75
N GLN A 38 -4.09 9.54 30.62
CA GLN A 38 -4.48 8.90 29.38
C GLN A 38 -4.32 7.39 29.64
N PRO A 39 -5.36 6.58 29.37
CA PRO A 39 -5.21 5.13 29.50
C PRO A 39 -3.99 4.73 28.66
N VAL A 40 -3.04 4.05 29.30
CA VAL A 40 -1.84 3.53 28.63
C VAL A 40 -2.35 2.77 27.41
N PRO A 41 -1.90 3.07 26.18
CA PRO A 41 -2.36 2.34 25.02
C PRO A 41 -2.05 0.87 25.26
N ASN A 42 -3.09 0.03 25.31
CA ASN A 42 -2.91 -1.41 25.42
C ASN A 42 -2.04 -1.84 24.23
N THR A 43 -0.79 -2.21 24.48
CA THR A 43 0.10 -2.77 23.48
C THR A 43 -0.57 -4.02 22.93
N TYR A 44 -0.99 -3.98 21.66
CA TYR A 44 -1.56 -5.14 20.99
C TYR A 44 -0.52 -6.25 20.93
N VAL A 45 -0.84 -7.40 21.54
CA VAL A 45 -0.03 -8.62 21.44
C VAL A 45 -0.76 -9.58 20.49
N PRO A 46 -0.24 -9.82 19.28
CA PRO A 46 -0.90 -10.73 18.34
C PRO A 46 -0.94 -12.15 18.90
N HIS A 47 -2.02 -12.88 18.59
CA HIS A 47 -2.15 -14.29 18.96
C HIS A 47 -1.05 -15.13 18.28
N PRO A 48 -0.47 -16.16 18.92
CA PRO A 48 0.60 -16.98 18.35
C PRO A 48 0.29 -17.52 16.95
N GLY A 49 -0.94 -18.01 16.71
CA GLY A 49 -1.36 -18.47 15.38
C GLY A 49 -1.34 -17.40 14.28
N VAL A 50 -1.47 -16.11 14.62
CA VAL A 50 -1.31 -15.01 13.64
C VAL A 50 0.16 -14.83 13.28
N ILE A 51 1.06 -14.97 14.25
CA ILE A 51 2.51 -14.91 14.02
C ILE A 51 2.92 -16.02 13.07
N GLU A 52 2.55 -17.27 13.38
CA GLU A 52 2.85 -18.45 12.56
C GLU A 52 2.31 -18.31 11.12
N GLN A 53 1.09 -17.77 10.96
CA GLN A 53 0.54 -17.51 9.62
C GLN A 53 1.37 -16.50 8.83
N ASN A 54 1.74 -15.38 9.44
CA ASN A 54 2.56 -14.37 8.76
C ASN A 54 3.94 -14.94 8.39
N GLU A 55 4.58 -15.70 9.27
CA GLU A 55 5.86 -16.38 8.99
C GLU A 55 5.73 -17.37 7.81
N ALA A 56 4.64 -18.15 7.77
CA ALA A 56 4.37 -19.06 6.66
C ALA A 56 4.19 -18.32 5.33
N PHE A 57 3.48 -17.18 5.32
CA PHE A 57 3.36 -16.33 4.14
C PHE A 57 4.70 -15.73 3.72
N GLU A 58 5.50 -15.21 4.66
CA GLU A 58 6.83 -14.68 4.37
C GLU A 58 7.73 -15.73 3.74
N PHE A 59 7.74 -16.94 4.28
CA PHE A 59 8.46 -18.07 3.69
C PHE A 59 7.97 -18.37 2.26
N ALA A 60 6.65 -18.54 2.08
CA ALA A 60 6.08 -18.84 0.77
C ALA A 60 6.38 -17.74 -0.27
N LEU A 61 6.24 -16.47 0.12
CA LEU A 61 6.51 -15.31 -0.73
C LEU A 61 8.00 -15.21 -1.09
N SER A 62 8.90 -15.46 -0.14
CA SER A 62 10.34 -15.42 -0.40
C SER A 62 10.79 -16.54 -1.34
N ALA A 63 10.15 -17.72 -1.29
CA ALA A 63 10.43 -18.84 -2.18
C ALA A 63 9.78 -18.71 -3.56
N ALA A 64 8.68 -17.97 -3.68
CA ALA A 64 7.82 -17.92 -4.87
C ALA A 64 8.59 -17.63 -6.18
N PRO A 65 9.51 -16.64 -6.27
CA PRO A 65 10.26 -16.36 -7.49
C PRO A 65 11.15 -17.53 -7.93
N ASN A 66 11.80 -18.20 -6.97
CA ASN A 66 12.65 -19.36 -7.25
C ASN A 66 11.82 -20.56 -7.73
N VAL A 67 10.64 -20.76 -7.13
CA VAL A 67 9.70 -21.80 -7.56
C VAL A 67 9.20 -21.51 -8.98
N LEU A 68 8.79 -20.28 -9.29
CA LEU A 68 8.41 -19.86 -10.64
C LEU A 68 9.52 -20.19 -11.65
N TYR A 69 10.76 -19.79 -11.36
CA TYR A 69 11.89 -20.04 -12.24
C TYR A 69 12.16 -21.55 -12.40
N SER A 70 12.05 -22.33 -11.33
CA SER A 70 12.19 -23.79 -11.37
C SER A 70 11.11 -24.44 -12.24
N ARG A 71 9.84 -24.04 -12.07
CA ARG A 71 8.71 -24.52 -12.88
C ARG A 71 8.89 -24.19 -14.36
N TYR A 72 9.38 -22.99 -14.67
CA TYR A 72 9.73 -22.62 -16.03
C TYR A 72 10.83 -23.51 -16.61
N LYS A 73 11.90 -23.78 -15.87
CA LYS A 73 12.97 -24.68 -16.34
C LYS A 73 12.49 -26.11 -16.58
N GLN A 74 11.54 -26.60 -15.79
CA GLN A 74 11.04 -27.97 -15.88
C GLN A 74 9.98 -28.16 -16.97
N TYR A 75 9.04 -27.21 -17.10
CA TYR A 75 7.83 -27.37 -17.92
C TYR A 75 7.64 -26.23 -18.94
N GLY A 76 8.63 -25.34 -19.08
CA GLY A 76 8.55 -24.18 -19.95
C GLY A 76 7.41 -23.24 -19.57
N GLN A 77 6.75 -22.69 -20.58
CA GLN A 77 5.68 -21.70 -20.40
C GLN A 77 4.42 -22.30 -19.74
N LEU A 78 4.15 -23.60 -19.91
CA LEU A 78 3.04 -24.27 -19.22
C LEU A 78 3.26 -24.34 -17.70
N GLY A 79 4.52 -24.50 -17.27
CA GLY A 79 4.88 -24.44 -15.86
C GLY A 79 4.59 -23.08 -15.23
N VAL A 80 4.83 -22.00 -16.00
CA VAL A 80 4.51 -20.64 -15.58
C VAL A 80 3.00 -20.45 -15.47
N LEU A 81 2.23 -20.95 -16.43
CA LEU A 81 0.75 -20.87 -16.40
C LEU A 81 0.18 -21.58 -15.17
N ALA A 82 0.63 -22.79 -14.87
CA ALA A 82 0.21 -23.54 -13.68
C ALA A 82 0.58 -22.78 -12.39
N TRP A 83 1.82 -22.27 -12.31
CA TRP A 83 2.27 -21.47 -11.17
C TRP A 83 1.44 -20.20 -10.96
N CYS A 84 0.97 -19.52 -12.02
CA CYS A 84 0.09 -18.36 -11.89
C CYS A 84 -1.24 -18.68 -11.18
N SER A 85 -1.73 -19.91 -11.30
CA SER A 85 -2.90 -20.38 -10.56
C SER A 85 -2.58 -20.53 -9.07
N GLU A 86 -1.50 -21.25 -8.74
CA GLU A 86 -1.03 -21.43 -7.35
C GLU A 86 -0.74 -20.08 -6.68
N PHE A 87 -0.11 -19.15 -7.40
CA PHE A 87 0.16 -17.80 -6.92
C PHE A 87 -1.11 -16.97 -6.73
N GLY A 88 -2.13 -17.18 -7.56
CA GLY A 88 -3.45 -16.58 -7.39
C GLY A 88 -4.10 -16.97 -6.06
N GLU A 89 -4.05 -18.25 -5.71
CA GLU A 89 -4.55 -18.76 -4.42
C GLU A 89 -3.77 -18.19 -3.23
N LEU A 90 -2.43 -18.09 -3.36
CA LEU A 90 -1.59 -17.44 -2.35
C LEU A 90 -2.02 -15.98 -2.13
N ILE A 91 -2.29 -15.23 -3.20
CA ILE A 91 -2.78 -13.85 -3.13
C ILE A 91 -4.12 -13.79 -2.40
N ASP A 92 -5.07 -14.66 -2.73
CA ASP A 92 -6.41 -14.61 -2.12
C ASP A 92 -6.37 -14.94 -0.62
N ASN A 93 -5.53 -15.90 -0.22
CA ASN A 93 -5.30 -16.20 1.19
C ASN A 93 -4.60 -15.04 1.93
N LEU A 94 -3.61 -14.41 1.29
CA LEU A 94 -2.92 -13.25 1.85
C LEU A 94 -3.86 -12.04 1.99
N LYS A 95 -4.77 -11.84 1.04
CA LYS A 95 -5.81 -10.81 1.10
C LYS A 95 -6.76 -11.05 2.26
N SER A 96 -7.20 -12.30 2.45
CA SER A 96 -7.99 -12.69 3.60
C SER A 96 -7.28 -12.28 4.90
N LEU A 97 -6.00 -12.64 5.08
CA LEU A 97 -5.21 -12.27 6.26
C LEU A 97 -5.22 -10.74 6.52
N GLY A 98 -4.99 -9.94 5.47
CA GLY A 98 -4.97 -8.49 5.62
C GLY A 98 -6.35 -7.88 5.87
N PHE A 99 -7.43 -8.43 5.31
CA PHE A 99 -8.80 -7.97 5.62
C PHE A 99 -9.19 -8.23 7.08
N HIS A 100 -8.64 -9.28 7.70
CA HIS A 100 -8.81 -9.53 9.14
C HIS A 100 -7.93 -8.62 10.03
N GLY A 101 -7.13 -7.72 9.44
CA GLY A 101 -6.21 -6.85 10.18
C GLY A 101 -5.00 -7.59 10.76
N ASN A 102 -4.76 -8.83 10.32
CA ASN A 102 -3.75 -9.72 10.89
C ASN A 102 -2.42 -9.72 10.10
N MET A 103 -2.33 -8.95 9.02
CA MET A 103 -1.11 -8.88 8.21
C MET A 103 -0.05 -8.00 8.87
N PHE A 104 1.16 -8.52 8.99
CA PHE A 104 2.30 -7.77 9.49
C PHE A 104 2.94 -6.90 8.41
N VAL A 105 3.60 -5.82 8.85
CA VAL A 105 4.33 -4.90 7.96
C VAL A 105 5.45 -5.64 7.22
N THR A 106 6.14 -6.57 7.89
CA THR A 106 7.17 -7.43 7.30
C THR A 106 6.60 -8.27 6.16
N THR A 107 5.44 -8.90 6.39
CA THR A 107 4.75 -9.73 5.39
C THR A 107 4.29 -8.90 4.20
N ARG A 108 3.71 -7.70 4.43
CA ARG A 108 3.35 -6.75 3.36
C ARG A 108 4.57 -6.34 2.53
N THR A 109 5.68 -6.03 3.21
CA THR A 109 6.95 -5.62 2.56
C THR A 109 7.53 -6.75 1.73
N GLN A 110 7.56 -7.97 2.27
CA GLN A 110 8.01 -9.16 1.55
C GLN A 110 7.12 -9.43 0.34
N ALA A 111 5.81 -9.28 0.44
CA ALA A 111 4.89 -9.47 -0.67
C ALA A 111 5.12 -8.45 -1.81
N LEU A 112 5.39 -7.18 -1.48
CA LEU A 112 5.76 -6.16 -2.46
C LEU A 112 7.09 -6.49 -3.15
N ARG A 113 8.10 -6.90 -2.38
CA ARG A 113 9.39 -7.34 -2.93
C ARG A 113 9.24 -8.54 -3.86
N THR A 114 8.45 -9.54 -3.47
CA THR A 114 8.15 -10.70 -4.32
C THR A 114 7.50 -10.28 -5.64
N CYS A 115 6.63 -9.27 -5.65
CA CYS A 115 6.07 -8.73 -6.89
C CYS A 115 7.15 -8.17 -7.82
N GLU A 116 8.11 -7.41 -7.28
CA GLU A 116 9.24 -6.86 -8.04
C GLU A 116 10.12 -7.98 -8.59
N ASP A 117 10.49 -8.96 -7.76
CA ASP A 117 11.33 -10.09 -8.16
C ASP A 117 10.67 -10.94 -9.27
N VAL A 118 9.36 -11.18 -9.17
CA VAL A 118 8.59 -11.89 -10.20
C VAL A 118 8.59 -11.12 -11.52
N LEU A 119 8.35 -9.80 -11.50
CA LEU A 119 8.38 -8.99 -12.73
C LEU A 119 9.79 -8.93 -13.35
N ASN A 120 10.83 -8.85 -12.52
CA ASN A 120 12.21 -8.89 -12.98
C ASN A 120 12.55 -10.21 -13.68
N LEU A 121 12.09 -11.35 -13.13
CA LEU A 121 12.24 -12.65 -13.78
C LEU A 121 11.55 -12.68 -15.14
N VAL A 122 10.31 -12.18 -15.24
CA VAL A 122 9.56 -12.15 -16.50
C VAL A 122 10.26 -11.29 -17.55
N LYS A 123 10.83 -10.13 -17.17
CA LYS A 123 11.49 -9.22 -18.11
C LYS A 123 12.85 -9.72 -18.61
N HIS A 124 13.61 -10.40 -17.75
CA HIS A 124 15.03 -10.65 -18.00
C HIS A 124 15.42 -12.12 -18.08
N SER A 125 14.64 -13.03 -17.51
CA SER A 125 15.04 -14.44 -17.34
C SER A 125 14.08 -15.45 -17.98
N LEU A 126 12.83 -15.07 -18.24
CA LEU A 126 11.82 -15.95 -18.83
C LEU A 126 11.57 -15.57 -20.30
N ASP A 127 11.78 -16.51 -21.21
CA ASP A 127 11.44 -16.36 -22.64
C ASP A 127 9.99 -16.80 -22.89
N LEU A 128 9.05 -15.93 -22.50
CA LEU A 128 7.61 -16.17 -22.66
C LEU A 128 7.12 -15.66 -24.02
N LYS A 129 6.89 -16.59 -24.94
CA LYS A 129 6.33 -16.33 -26.28
C LYS A 129 4.82 -16.11 -26.23
N MET A 130 4.10 -16.86 -25.38
CA MET A 130 2.65 -16.73 -25.22
C MET A 130 2.28 -15.47 -24.44
N GLN A 131 1.83 -14.43 -25.15
CA GLN A 131 1.46 -13.15 -24.55
C GLN A 131 0.34 -13.26 -23.51
N ILE A 132 -0.58 -14.22 -23.66
CA ILE A 132 -1.64 -14.46 -22.69
C ILE A 132 -1.09 -14.81 -21.30
N ILE A 133 0.06 -15.50 -21.23
CA ILE A 133 0.71 -15.85 -19.96
C ILE A 133 1.34 -14.62 -19.32
N VAL A 134 2.00 -13.79 -20.12
CA VAL A 134 2.57 -12.52 -19.65
C VAL A 134 1.47 -11.64 -19.06
N MET A 135 0.37 -11.47 -19.80
CA MET A 135 -0.78 -10.70 -19.34
C MET A 135 -1.40 -11.28 -18.07
N TYR A 136 -1.59 -12.61 -18.01
CA TYR A 136 -2.17 -13.26 -16.85
C TYR A 136 -1.29 -13.09 -15.61
N LEU A 137 0.01 -13.36 -15.72
CA LEU A 137 0.96 -13.17 -14.62
C LEU A 137 1.01 -11.71 -14.16
N SER A 138 1.11 -10.76 -15.08
CA SER A 138 1.06 -9.33 -14.75
C SER A 138 -0.24 -8.94 -14.06
N SER A 139 -1.38 -9.53 -14.43
CA SER A 139 -2.65 -9.30 -13.76
C SER A 139 -2.67 -9.80 -12.31
N GLN A 140 -2.02 -10.94 -12.01
CA GLN A 140 -1.89 -11.45 -10.65
C GLN A 140 -1.03 -10.52 -9.80
N VAL A 141 0.11 -10.07 -10.34
CA VAL A 141 0.98 -9.11 -9.66
C VAL A 141 0.27 -7.78 -9.42
N ALA A 142 -0.46 -7.27 -10.41
CA ALA A 142 -1.24 -6.04 -10.28
C ALA A 142 -2.36 -6.17 -9.23
N ARG A 143 -3.05 -7.33 -9.18
CA ARG A 143 -4.04 -7.63 -8.13
C ARG A 143 -3.43 -7.54 -6.73
N LEU A 144 -2.25 -8.13 -6.54
CA LEU A 144 -1.57 -8.13 -5.25
C LEU A 144 -1.09 -6.71 -4.89
N ARG A 145 -0.41 -6.02 -5.81
CA ARG A 145 0.07 -4.65 -5.58
C ARG A 145 -1.06 -3.68 -5.26
N ARG A 146 -2.19 -3.73 -5.97
CA ARG A 146 -3.37 -2.88 -5.65
C ARG A 146 -3.93 -3.13 -4.26
N PHE A 147 -3.85 -4.35 -3.78
CA PHE A 147 -4.25 -4.67 -2.41
C PHE A 147 -3.24 -4.17 -1.39
N LEU A 148 -1.95 -4.34 -1.66
CA LEU A 148 -0.88 -3.95 -0.75
C LEU A 148 -0.59 -2.44 -0.78
N ASP A 149 -0.89 -1.73 -1.84
CA ASP A 149 -0.59 -0.31 -2.04
C ASP A 149 -1.52 0.27 -3.11
N GLY A 150 -2.76 0.55 -2.70
CA GLY A 150 -3.85 0.93 -3.61
C GLY A 150 -3.72 2.32 -4.23
N ASP A 151 -3.01 3.23 -3.55
CA ASP A 151 -2.84 4.61 -4.01
C ASP A 151 -1.70 4.75 -5.04
N ARG A 152 -0.76 3.79 -5.03
CA ARG A 152 0.39 3.82 -5.93
C ARG A 152 0.02 3.29 -7.31
N ALA A 153 0.26 4.12 -8.33
CA ALA A 153 0.27 3.67 -9.71
C ALA A 153 1.59 2.94 -10.03
N TRP A 154 1.49 1.84 -10.77
CA TRP A 154 2.63 1.02 -11.18
C TRP A 154 2.63 0.92 -12.71
N GLU A 155 3.76 1.24 -13.34
CA GLU A 155 3.92 1.26 -14.80
C GLU A 155 5.01 0.29 -15.28
N ASP A 156 5.60 -0.48 -14.37
CA ASP A 156 6.70 -1.40 -14.62
C ASP A 156 6.23 -2.78 -15.12
N TYR A 157 5.01 -2.92 -15.62
CA TYR A 157 4.54 -4.20 -16.16
C TYR A 157 5.13 -4.46 -17.55
N PRO A 158 5.46 -5.72 -17.90
CA PRO A 158 5.88 -6.08 -19.25
C PRO A 158 4.80 -5.73 -20.28
N GLU A 159 5.20 -5.04 -21.36
CA GLU A 159 4.31 -4.73 -22.46
C GLU A 159 4.09 -5.97 -23.35
N PRO A 160 2.84 -6.37 -23.61
CA PRO A 160 2.54 -7.46 -24.52
C PRO A 160 3.00 -7.15 -25.95
N LYS A 161 3.65 -8.13 -26.59
CA LYS A 161 4.08 -8.05 -27.99
C LYS A 161 3.16 -8.90 -28.86
N PHE A 162 2.15 -8.28 -29.46
CA PHE A 162 1.28 -8.95 -30.43
C PHE A 162 1.87 -8.81 -31.84
N PRO A 163 1.74 -9.86 -32.69
CA PRO A 163 2.12 -9.75 -34.09
C PRO A 163 1.30 -8.66 -34.81
N ASP A 164 1.94 -7.85 -35.66
CA ASP A 164 1.21 -6.90 -36.51
C ASP A 164 0.63 -7.67 -37.72
N PHE A 165 -0.54 -7.26 -38.20
CA PHE A 165 -1.12 -7.85 -39.42
C PHE A 165 -0.18 -7.69 -40.62
N LYS A 166 0.65 -6.63 -40.61
CA LYS A 166 1.67 -6.34 -41.62
C LYS A 166 2.77 -7.40 -41.69
N ASP A 167 2.97 -8.16 -40.63
CA ASP A 167 3.95 -9.25 -40.58
C ASP A 167 3.48 -10.50 -41.35
N TYR A 168 2.20 -10.54 -41.78
CA TYR A 168 1.59 -11.65 -42.52
C TYR A 168 1.03 -11.21 -43.88
N PRO A 169 1.89 -10.87 -44.87
CA PRO A 169 1.45 -10.34 -46.17
C PRO A 169 0.64 -11.30 -47.04
N ASN A 170 0.57 -12.60 -46.68
CA ASN A 170 -0.12 -13.64 -47.46
C ASN A 170 -1.42 -14.16 -46.81
N ALA A 171 -2.01 -13.41 -45.86
CA ALA A 171 -3.25 -13.80 -45.20
C ALA A 171 -4.53 -13.33 -45.94
N GLY A 172 -4.42 -12.95 -47.21
CA GLY A 172 -5.52 -12.49 -48.07
C GLY A 172 -5.76 -13.42 -49.25
#